data_AF-A0A2T3W5Q9-F1
#
_entry.id   AF-A0A2T3W5Q9-F1
#
_cell.length_a   1.000
_cell.length_b   1.000
_cell.length_c   1.000
_cell.angle_alpha   90.00
_cell.angle_beta   90.00
_cell.angle_gamma   90.00
#
_symmetry.space_group_name_H-M   'P 1'
#
loop_
_entity.id
_entity.type
_entity.pdbx_description
1 polymer ?
#
loop_
_entity_poly.entity_id
_entity_poly.type
_entity_poly.pdbx_seq_one_letter_code
_entity_poly.pdbx_strand_id
1 'polypeptide(L)'
;MRSLGRFDGTPLTDPVALAQSVMPIQGRSLQGTTVVMNDSQMDFQILPETEVADLQATLTSPDLNLLPYGFVVRCVSNCASGARTLAANPAADQYDGQVTLALRFPKPAQSKEEPYTFSMLFEIVLDSETRVTQSLDEQQDNAAVTTRALALGASQVMTFGDSTYGSGKTAITYQCGWRVAGPVNAPSVFLGYATTSNRCQALYDVSLLDEFHWQ
;
A
#
# COMPACT_ATOMS: atom_id res chain seq x y z
N MET A 1 -3.19 -9.11 5.83
CA MET A 1 -4.23 -10.01 5.29
C MET A 1 -4.65 -11.01 6.37
N ARG A 2 -5.94 -11.34 6.52
CA ARG A 2 -6.45 -12.29 7.55
C ARG A 2 -6.86 -13.65 6.97
N SER A 3 -7.43 -13.66 5.77
CA SER A 3 -7.75 -14.89 5.02
C SER A 3 -7.80 -14.60 3.51
N LEU A 4 -7.65 -15.66 2.72
CA LEU A 4 -7.84 -15.69 1.27
C LEU A 4 -8.65 -16.94 0.89
N GLY A 5 -9.38 -16.90 -0.23
CA GLY A 5 -10.15 -18.03 -0.74
C GLY A 5 -10.40 -17.96 -2.24
N ARG A 6 -10.63 -19.14 -2.85
CA ARG A 6 -10.88 -19.30 -4.29
C ARG A 6 -12.31 -18.94 -4.69
N PHE A 7 -12.54 -18.74 -5.99
CA PHE A 7 -13.87 -18.47 -6.54
C PHE A 7 -14.88 -19.60 -6.27
N ASP A 8 -14.43 -20.85 -6.33
CA ASP A 8 -15.27 -22.04 -6.10
C ASP A 8 -15.51 -22.37 -4.61
N GLY A 9 -15.01 -21.52 -3.70
CA GLY A 9 -15.08 -21.74 -2.26
C GLY A 9 -14.16 -22.85 -1.73
N THR A 10 -13.33 -23.48 -2.57
CA THR A 10 -12.36 -24.48 -2.10
C THR A 10 -11.19 -23.82 -1.36
N PRO A 11 -10.57 -24.50 -0.38
CA PRO A 11 -9.38 -24.00 0.27
C PRO A 11 -8.22 -23.79 -0.72
N LEU A 12 -7.44 -22.74 -0.49
CA LEU A 12 -6.12 -22.58 -1.10
C LEU A 12 -5.16 -23.63 -0.53
N THR A 13 -4.18 -24.04 -1.34
CA THR A 13 -3.15 -25.02 -0.96
C THR A 13 -2.29 -24.56 0.21
N ASP A 14 -1.94 -23.27 0.25
CA ASP A 14 -1.40 -22.58 1.43
C ASP A 14 -1.99 -21.16 1.51
N PRO A 15 -3.07 -20.94 2.28
CA PRO A 15 -3.66 -19.62 2.42
C PRO A 15 -2.81 -18.67 3.28
N VAL A 16 -1.87 -19.18 4.10
CA VAL A 16 -1.09 -18.36 5.04
C VAL A 16 0.14 -17.77 4.35
N ALA A 17 0.92 -18.59 3.64
CA ALA A 17 2.02 -18.09 2.83
C ALA A 17 1.50 -17.12 1.74
N LEU A 18 0.39 -17.46 1.08
CA LEU A 18 -0.21 -16.57 0.08
C LEU A 18 -0.71 -15.27 0.71
N ALA A 19 -1.33 -15.30 1.89
CA ALA A 19 -1.75 -14.09 2.63
C ALA A 19 -0.59 -13.21 3.11
N GLN A 20 0.59 -13.78 3.38
CA GLN A 20 1.81 -13.02 3.71
C GLN A 20 2.50 -12.46 2.46
N SER A 21 2.37 -13.11 1.31
CA SER A 21 3.00 -12.68 0.05
C SER A 21 2.31 -11.51 -0.67
N VAL A 22 1.16 -11.03 -0.17
CA VAL A 22 0.39 -9.97 -0.82
C VAL A 22 1.07 -8.62 -0.65
N MET A 23 1.27 -7.92 -1.77
CA MET A 23 1.97 -6.64 -1.85
C MET A 23 0.96 -5.51 -2.09
N PRO A 24 0.93 -4.46 -1.26
CA PRO A 24 0.17 -3.25 -1.57
C PRO A 24 0.88 -2.45 -2.69
N ILE A 25 0.10 -1.87 -3.58
CA ILE A 25 0.56 -1.05 -4.71
C ILE A 25 -0.30 0.22 -4.81
N GLN A 26 0.10 1.17 -5.67
CA GLN A 26 -0.77 2.30 -5.99
C GLN A 26 -1.93 1.90 -6.92
N GLY A 27 -3.01 2.70 -6.90
CA GLY A 27 -4.17 2.50 -7.75
C GLY A 27 -3.84 2.50 -9.24
N ARG A 28 -4.46 1.56 -9.96
CA ARG A 28 -4.30 1.35 -11.39
C ARG A 28 -5.64 1.38 -12.12
N SER A 29 -5.60 1.58 -13.43
CA SER A 29 -6.75 1.45 -14.31
C SER A 29 -6.37 0.77 -15.63
N LEU A 30 -7.37 0.22 -16.33
CA LEU A 30 -7.18 -0.33 -17.66
C LEU A 30 -7.41 0.76 -18.71
N GLN A 31 -6.36 1.13 -19.45
CA GLN A 31 -6.45 1.97 -20.63
C GLN A 31 -6.40 1.08 -21.87
N GLY A 32 -7.58 0.64 -22.32
CA GLY A 32 -7.70 -0.41 -23.32
C GLY A 32 -7.24 -1.76 -22.73
N THR A 33 -6.15 -2.33 -23.27
CA THR A 33 -5.52 -3.56 -22.76
C THR A 33 -4.32 -3.31 -21.85
N THR A 34 -3.94 -2.06 -21.61
CA THR A 34 -2.75 -1.70 -20.82
C THR A 34 -3.14 -1.31 -19.41
N VAL A 35 -2.51 -1.92 -18.40
CA VAL A 35 -2.62 -1.47 -17.01
C VAL A 35 -1.75 -0.23 -16.83
N VAL A 36 -2.38 0.91 -16.50
CA VAL A 36 -1.71 2.20 -16.25
C VAL A 36 -1.91 2.63 -14.81
N MET A 37 -1.06 3.54 -14.33
CA MET A 37 -1.24 4.17 -13.03
C MET A 37 -2.44 5.13 -13.07
N ASN A 38 -3.18 5.22 -11.95
CA ASN A 38 -4.29 6.15 -11.82
C ASN A 38 -4.02 7.15 -10.67
N ASP A 39 -3.60 8.37 -11.02
CA ASP A 39 -3.30 9.42 -10.04
C ASP A 39 -4.48 9.75 -9.10
N SER A 40 -5.72 9.49 -9.52
CA SER A 40 -6.91 9.68 -8.68
C SER A 40 -7.12 8.59 -7.63
N GLN A 41 -6.28 7.55 -7.58
CA GLN A 41 -6.38 6.38 -6.71
C GLN A 41 -5.05 6.06 -5.98
N MET A 42 -4.23 7.10 -5.77
CA MET A 42 -2.90 7.04 -5.16
C MET A 42 -2.93 6.99 -3.63
N ASP A 43 -3.65 6.00 -3.11
CA ASP A 43 -4.02 5.93 -1.69
C ASP A 43 -3.04 5.14 -0.83
N PHE A 44 -2.18 4.31 -1.44
CA PHE A 44 -1.17 3.55 -0.70
C PHE A 44 -0.11 4.48 -0.09
N GLN A 45 0.13 4.32 1.21
CA GLN A 45 1.13 5.07 1.98
C GLN A 45 1.94 4.14 2.89
N ILE A 46 3.27 4.30 2.87
CA ILE A 46 4.18 3.70 3.87
C ILE A 46 4.35 4.62 5.09
N LEU A 47 4.47 4.02 6.28
CA LEU A 47 4.43 4.71 7.59
C LEU A 47 5.65 4.33 8.44
N PRO A 48 6.47 5.27 8.95
CA PRO A 48 7.71 4.97 9.66
C PRO A 48 7.54 3.88 10.74
N GLU A 49 8.41 2.87 10.77
CA GLU A 49 8.32 1.76 11.76
C GLU A 49 8.29 2.25 13.22
N THR A 50 8.84 3.44 13.52
CA THR A 50 8.71 4.10 14.83
C THR A 50 7.30 4.60 15.12
N GLU A 51 6.66 5.26 14.15
CA GLU A 51 5.27 5.74 14.24
C GLU A 51 4.29 4.56 14.33
N VAL A 52 4.59 3.48 13.62
CA VAL A 52 3.84 2.22 13.68
C VAL A 52 4.01 1.54 15.03
N ALA A 53 5.18 1.62 15.66
CA ALA A 53 5.42 1.14 17.03
C ALA A 53 4.69 2.01 18.09
N ASP A 54 4.68 3.34 17.91
CA ASP A 54 3.94 4.25 18.78
C ASP A 54 2.43 3.99 18.70
N LEU A 55 1.88 3.82 17.48
CA LEU A 55 0.49 3.41 17.26
C LEU A 55 0.21 2.02 17.86
N GLN A 56 1.09 1.05 17.65
CA GLN A 56 0.98 -0.32 18.19
C GLN A 56 0.90 -0.31 19.73
N ALA A 57 1.59 0.61 20.40
CA ALA A 57 1.56 0.77 21.86
C ALA A 57 0.23 1.34 22.39
N THR A 58 -0.61 1.92 21.53
CA THR A 58 -1.98 2.37 21.90
C THR A 58 -3.03 1.26 21.79
N LEU A 59 -2.73 0.16 21.09
CA LEU A 59 -3.72 -0.90 20.83
C LEU A 59 -4.00 -1.74 22.08
N THR A 60 -5.28 -1.98 22.34
CA THR A 60 -5.74 -2.80 23.47
C THR A 60 -5.69 -4.32 23.20
N SER A 61 -5.40 -4.73 21.97
CA SER A 61 -5.25 -6.13 21.57
C SER A 61 -3.79 -6.44 21.22
N PRO A 62 -3.03 -7.15 22.08
CA PRO A 62 -1.61 -7.44 21.85
C PRO A 62 -1.36 -8.48 20.76
N ASP A 63 -2.40 -9.21 20.33
CA ASP A 63 -2.32 -10.21 19.25
C ASP A 63 -2.30 -9.54 17.86
N LEU A 64 -2.77 -8.30 17.74
CA LEU A 64 -2.73 -7.53 16.50
C LEU A 64 -1.35 -6.90 16.33
N ASN A 65 -0.70 -7.23 15.21
CA ASN A 65 0.58 -6.66 14.80
C ASN A 65 0.37 -5.72 13.62
N LEU A 66 0.67 -4.44 13.78
CA LEU A 66 0.60 -3.46 12.70
C LEU A 66 1.70 -3.69 11.65
N LEU A 67 1.30 -3.50 10.39
CA LEU A 67 2.19 -3.44 9.24
C LEU A 67 2.52 -1.97 8.96
N PRO A 68 3.72 -1.63 8.46
CA PRO A 68 4.17 -0.25 8.37
C PRO A 68 3.69 0.44 7.10
N TYR A 69 2.43 0.20 6.74
CA TYR A 69 1.76 0.79 5.61
C TYR A 69 0.25 0.82 5.84
N GLY A 70 -0.43 1.70 5.11
CA GLY A 70 -1.88 1.77 5.07
C GLY A 70 -2.39 2.28 3.73
N PHE A 71 -3.68 2.58 3.70
CA PHE A 71 -4.32 3.26 2.59
C PHE A 71 -5.05 4.49 3.13
N VAL A 72 -4.83 5.64 2.52
CA VAL A 72 -5.35 6.93 2.99
C VAL A 72 -6.73 7.18 2.40
N VAL A 73 -7.68 7.56 3.23
CA VAL A 73 -9.01 7.96 2.76
C VAL A 73 -8.92 9.33 2.09
N ARG A 74 -9.20 9.38 0.79
CA ARG A 74 -9.45 10.63 0.07
C ARG A 74 -10.89 11.07 0.28
N CYS A 75 -11.07 12.38 0.22
CA CYS A 75 -12.35 13.01 0.04
C CYS A 75 -12.66 13.15 -1.47
N VAL A 76 -13.85 12.73 -1.89
CA VAL A 76 -14.30 12.73 -3.29
C VAL A 76 -15.49 13.66 -3.58
N SER A 77 -16.16 14.16 -2.54
CA SER A 77 -17.25 15.14 -2.63
C SER A 77 -17.22 16.12 -1.46
N ASN A 78 -17.77 17.33 -1.67
CA ASN A 78 -17.89 18.38 -0.65
C ASN A 78 -16.56 18.92 -0.06
N CYS A 79 -15.47 18.84 -0.83
CA CYS A 79 -14.12 19.21 -0.42
C CYS A 79 -13.25 19.62 -1.63
N ALA A 80 -11.98 20.01 -1.38
CA ALA A 80 -10.99 20.15 -2.44
C ALA A 80 -10.66 18.77 -3.04
N SER A 81 -10.49 18.71 -4.37
CA SER A 81 -10.28 17.44 -5.09
C SER A 81 -9.04 16.70 -4.57
N GLY A 82 -9.23 15.45 -4.13
CA GLY A 82 -8.16 14.60 -3.59
C GLY A 82 -7.71 14.96 -2.17
N ALA A 83 -8.36 15.91 -1.48
CA ALA A 83 -8.05 16.23 -0.09
C ALA A 83 -8.14 14.99 0.82
N ARG A 84 -7.31 14.92 1.86
CA ARG A 84 -7.22 13.80 2.80
C ARG A 84 -7.93 14.06 4.13
N THR A 85 -8.90 14.97 4.10
CA THR A 85 -9.66 15.44 5.26
C THR A 85 -11.16 15.35 4.95
N LEU A 86 -11.92 14.65 5.78
CA LEU A 86 -13.38 14.56 5.69
C LEU A 86 -14.05 15.57 6.64
N ALA A 87 -15.33 15.88 6.39
CA ALA A 87 -16.13 16.64 7.32
C ALA A 87 -16.38 15.83 8.61
N ALA A 88 -16.23 16.46 9.79
CA ALA A 88 -16.34 15.77 11.07
C ALA A 88 -17.77 15.32 11.43
N ASN A 89 -18.79 15.90 10.80
CA ASN A 89 -20.20 15.56 10.98
C ASN A 89 -20.90 15.56 9.60
N PRO A 90 -20.77 14.49 8.79
CA PRO A 90 -21.56 14.33 7.57
C PRO A 90 -23.04 14.18 7.92
N ALA A 91 -23.94 14.49 6.98
CA ALA A 91 -25.35 14.16 7.10
C ALA A 91 -25.57 12.64 7.06
N ALA A 92 -26.79 12.21 7.42
CA ALA A 92 -27.21 10.84 7.12
C ALA A 92 -27.06 10.56 5.62
N ASP A 93 -26.56 9.37 5.28
CA ASP A 93 -26.29 8.90 3.92
C ASP A 93 -25.27 9.73 3.09
N GLN A 94 -24.49 10.61 3.73
CA GLN A 94 -23.41 11.39 3.09
C GLN A 94 -22.06 10.66 3.20
N TYR A 95 -21.63 10.04 2.09
CA TYR A 95 -20.39 9.26 1.99
C TYR A 95 -19.31 9.98 1.17
N ASP A 96 -18.69 11.02 1.74
CA ASP A 96 -17.66 11.81 1.05
C ASP A 96 -16.28 11.12 0.92
N GLY A 97 -16.06 10.01 1.64
CA GLY A 97 -14.79 9.31 1.71
C GLY A 97 -14.67 8.13 0.75
N GLN A 98 -13.56 8.05 0.03
CA GLN A 98 -13.16 6.89 -0.78
C GLN A 98 -11.74 6.45 -0.40
N VAL A 99 -11.48 5.14 -0.43
CA VAL A 99 -10.14 4.56 -0.36
C VAL A 99 -10.01 3.47 -1.41
N THR A 100 -8.96 3.50 -2.24
CA THR A 100 -8.68 2.45 -3.22
C THR A 100 -7.68 1.45 -2.66
N LEU A 101 -8.11 0.19 -2.57
CA LEU A 101 -7.31 -0.94 -2.08
C LEU A 101 -6.71 -1.70 -3.26
N ALA A 102 -5.57 -1.22 -3.77
CA ALA A 102 -4.84 -1.88 -4.85
C ALA A 102 -3.79 -2.86 -4.30
N LEU A 103 -3.87 -4.12 -4.75
CA LEU A 103 -3.08 -5.24 -4.22
C LEU A 103 -2.52 -6.08 -5.37
N ARG A 104 -1.33 -6.63 -5.16
CA ARG A 104 -0.63 -7.53 -6.07
C ARG A 104 -0.33 -8.86 -5.35
N PHE A 105 -0.60 -9.97 -6.01
CA PHE A 105 -0.56 -11.34 -5.45
C PHE A 105 0.38 -12.21 -6.29
N PRO A 106 1.00 -13.28 -5.73
CA PRO A 106 1.68 -14.27 -6.56
C PRO A 106 0.75 -14.95 -7.56
N LYS A 107 1.20 -14.99 -8.81
CA LYS A 107 0.57 -15.69 -9.92
C LYS A 107 0.62 -17.20 -9.68
N PRO A 108 -0.53 -17.89 -9.54
CA PRO A 108 -0.53 -19.34 -9.40
C PRO A 108 -0.20 -20.04 -10.73
N ALA A 109 0.25 -21.28 -10.64
CA ALA A 109 0.51 -22.10 -11.84
C ALA A 109 -0.77 -22.51 -12.60
N GLN A 110 -1.96 -22.34 -12.00
CA GLN A 110 -3.26 -22.66 -12.58
C GLN A 110 -4.31 -21.62 -12.14
N SER A 111 -5.02 -20.99 -13.08
CA SER A 111 -5.93 -19.87 -12.78
C SER A 111 -7.09 -20.19 -11.82
N LYS A 112 -7.51 -21.45 -11.71
CA LYS A 112 -8.47 -21.88 -10.67
C LYS A 112 -7.96 -21.73 -9.22
N GLU A 113 -6.67 -21.43 -9.05
CA GLU A 113 -6.05 -21.20 -7.74
C GLU A 113 -5.84 -19.72 -7.44
N GLU A 114 -6.28 -18.81 -8.32
CA GLU A 114 -6.20 -17.35 -8.13
C GLU A 114 -7.05 -16.91 -6.91
N PRO A 115 -6.53 -16.01 -6.05
CA PRO A 115 -7.32 -15.41 -4.97
C PRO A 115 -8.53 -14.64 -5.50
N TYR A 116 -9.72 -14.98 -5.01
CA TYR A 116 -10.96 -14.30 -5.40
C TYR A 116 -11.65 -13.62 -4.20
N THR A 117 -11.63 -14.26 -3.04
CA THR A 117 -12.07 -13.65 -1.77
C THR A 117 -10.88 -13.38 -0.87
N PHE A 118 -10.97 -12.30 -0.09
CA PHE A 118 -9.98 -11.93 0.91
C PHE A 118 -10.66 -11.29 2.11
N SER A 119 -9.97 -11.28 3.26
CA SER A 119 -10.36 -10.51 4.44
C SER A 119 -9.17 -9.71 4.94
N MET A 120 -9.39 -8.43 5.19
CA MET A 120 -8.44 -7.55 5.87
C MET A 120 -9.06 -6.97 7.13
N LEU A 121 -8.19 -6.67 8.10
CA LEU A 121 -8.50 -5.88 9.27
C LEU A 121 -7.65 -4.61 9.16
N PHE A 122 -8.23 -3.46 9.46
CA PHE A 122 -7.58 -2.16 9.43
C PHE A 122 -7.74 -1.49 10.78
N GLU A 123 -6.67 -0.86 11.26
CA GLU A 123 -6.75 0.13 12.32
C GLU A 123 -7.01 1.51 11.67
N ILE A 124 -7.89 2.32 12.26
CA ILE A 124 -8.27 3.62 11.67
C ILE A 124 -7.62 4.73 12.51
N VAL A 125 -6.57 5.34 11.94
CA VAL A 125 -5.75 6.36 12.60
C VAL A 125 -5.90 7.72 11.91
N LEU A 126 -5.70 8.80 12.66
CA LEU A 126 -5.57 10.15 12.12
C LEU A 126 -4.08 10.48 11.98
N ASP A 127 -3.56 10.48 10.76
CA ASP A 127 -2.21 10.98 10.45
C ASP A 127 -2.23 12.52 10.40
N SER A 128 -1.37 13.18 11.19
CA SER A 128 -1.23 14.65 11.17
C SER A 128 -0.27 15.16 10.09
N GLU A 129 0.53 14.28 9.48
CA GLU A 129 1.46 14.60 8.41
C GLU A 129 0.89 14.19 7.05
N THR A 130 0.72 15.14 6.13
CA THR A 130 0.35 14.76 4.76
C THR A 130 1.58 14.32 3.99
N ARG A 131 1.61 13.05 3.57
CA ARG A 131 2.75 12.40 2.91
C ARG A 131 2.34 11.78 1.57
N VAL A 132 3.27 11.66 0.63
CA VAL A 132 3.06 10.87 -0.60
C VAL A 132 4.06 9.73 -0.65
N THR A 133 3.63 8.53 -1.01
CA THR A 133 4.54 7.42 -1.30
C THR A 133 4.80 7.32 -2.80
N GLN A 134 6.08 7.18 -3.16
CA GLN A 134 6.52 6.70 -4.47
C GLN A 134 6.61 5.18 -4.42
N SER A 135 5.80 4.48 -5.21
CA SER A 135 5.84 3.03 -5.34
C SER A 135 6.99 2.54 -6.22
N LEU A 136 7.20 1.22 -6.29
CA LEU A 136 8.25 0.60 -7.12
C LEU A 136 8.05 0.84 -8.62
N ASP A 137 6.82 1.09 -9.04
CA ASP A 137 6.47 1.32 -10.44
C ASP A 137 6.62 2.80 -10.83
N GLU A 138 6.78 3.70 -9.84
CA GLU A 138 6.94 5.15 -9.99
C GLU A 138 8.41 5.62 -9.88
N GLN A 139 9.36 4.70 -9.71
CA GLN A 139 10.78 5.01 -9.43
C GLN A 139 11.48 5.83 -10.52
N GLN A 140 10.90 5.87 -11.73
CA GLN A 140 11.38 6.64 -12.87
C GLN A 140 10.55 7.91 -13.15
N ASP A 141 9.41 8.10 -12.45
CA ASP A 141 8.54 9.27 -12.60
C ASP A 141 8.47 10.10 -11.31
N ASN A 142 9.60 10.72 -10.98
CA ASN A 142 9.68 11.70 -9.91
C ASN A 142 8.77 12.92 -10.17
N ALA A 143 8.34 13.18 -11.42
CA ALA A 143 7.56 14.36 -11.78
C ALA A 143 6.08 14.23 -11.41
N ALA A 144 5.45 13.07 -11.69
CA ALA A 144 4.10 12.76 -11.24
C ALA A 144 4.02 12.75 -9.70
N VAL A 145 4.98 12.08 -9.03
CA VAL A 145 5.09 12.06 -7.56
C VAL A 145 5.23 13.46 -6.98
N THR A 146 6.10 14.32 -7.55
CA THR A 146 6.25 15.72 -7.11
C THR A 146 4.96 16.51 -7.29
N THR A 147 4.29 16.33 -8.44
CA THR A 147 3.02 17.02 -8.76
C THR A 147 1.92 16.63 -7.77
N ARG A 148 1.81 15.34 -7.46
CA ARG A 148 0.88 14.79 -6.46
C ARG A 148 1.18 15.32 -5.05
N ALA A 149 2.45 15.36 -4.67
CA ALA A 149 2.87 15.91 -3.37
C ALA A 149 2.70 17.43 -3.25
N LEU A 150 2.72 18.16 -4.37
CA LEU A 150 2.35 19.58 -4.39
C LEU A 150 0.84 19.78 -4.29
N ALA A 151 0.05 19.04 -5.06
CA ALA A 151 -1.42 19.11 -5.05
C ALA A 151 -2.03 18.76 -3.69
N LEU A 152 -1.48 17.77 -2.99
CA LEU A 152 -1.88 17.37 -1.64
C LEU A 152 -1.33 18.28 -0.52
N GLY A 153 -0.46 19.25 -0.84
CA GLY A 153 0.21 20.08 0.17
C GLY A 153 1.22 19.32 1.04
N ALA A 154 1.61 18.10 0.64
CA ALA A 154 2.40 17.17 1.45
C ALA A 154 3.74 17.74 1.95
N SER A 155 4.13 17.42 3.18
CA SER A 155 5.43 17.81 3.76
C SER A 155 6.56 16.92 3.26
N GLN A 156 6.28 15.62 3.12
CA GLN A 156 7.25 14.55 2.90
C GLN A 156 6.86 13.67 1.70
N VAL A 157 7.87 13.14 1.02
CA VAL A 157 7.72 12.05 0.03
C VAL A 157 8.47 10.83 0.55
N MET A 158 7.72 9.76 0.79
CA MET A 158 8.21 8.47 1.26
C MET A 158 8.67 7.64 0.06
N THR A 159 9.90 7.16 0.12
CA THR A 159 10.59 6.52 -1.00
C THR A 159 11.38 5.31 -0.51
N PHE A 160 11.55 4.32 -1.36
CA PHE A 160 12.25 3.08 -1.01
C PHE A 160 12.83 2.40 -2.26
N GLY A 161 13.79 1.50 -2.06
CA GLY A 161 14.62 0.95 -3.14
C GLY A 161 15.62 1.97 -3.69
N ASP A 162 16.01 1.84 -4.97
CA ASP A 162 16.92 2.76 -5.66
C ASP A 162 16.23 4.05 -6.17
N SER A 163 15.37 4.66 -5.34
CA SER A 163 14.71 5.92 -5.67
C SER A 163 15.71 7.05 -5.90
N THR A 164 15.51 7.78 -7.01
CA THR A 164 16.29 8.97 -7.37
C THR A 164 15.57 10.28 -7.01
N TYR A 165 14.50 10.21 -6.22
CA TYR A 165 13.68 11.37 -5.86
C TYR A 165 14.48 12.37 -5.02
N GLY A 166 14.85 13.51 -5.64
CA GLY A 166 15.74 14.51 -5.03
C GLY A 166 15.29 15.96 -5.20
N SER A 167 14.02 16.21 -5.55
CA SER A 167 13.52 17.56 -5.83
C SER A 167 12.08 17.80 -5.34
N GLY A 168 11.74 19.08 -5.14
CA GLY A 168 10.38 19.55 -4.84
C GLY A 168 9.87 19.35 -3.40
N LYS A 169 10.27 18.28 -2.70
CA LYS A 169 9.82 17.93 -1.33
C LYS A 169 10.91 17.23 -0.52
N THR A 170 10.74 17.14 0.79
CA THR A 170 11.62 16.37 1.68
C THR A 170 11.46 14.87 1.41
N ALA A 171 12.50 14.24 0.86
CA ALA A 171 12.54 12.79 0.68
C ALA A 171 12.84 12.09 2.01
N ILE A 172 12.05 11.08 2.36
CA ILE A 172 12.41 10.07 3.38
C ILE A 172 12.66 8.78 2.61
N THR A 173 13.92 8.32 2.57
CA THR A 173 14.36 7.23 1.69
C THR A 173 14.85 6.01 2.46
N TYR A 174 14.11 4.92 2.35
CA TYR A 174 14.49 3.62 2.88
C TYR A 174 15.26 2.86 1.79
N GLN A 175 16.60 2.88 1.87
CA GLN A 175 17.53 2.34 0.84
C GLN A 175 17.47 0.82 0.61
N CYS A 176 16.47 0.14 1.18
CA CYS A 176 16.27 -1.29 1.08
C CYS A 176 14.79 -1.63 0.87
N GLY A 177 14.38 -2.83 1.25
CA GLY A 177 12.97 -3.20 1.24
C GLY A 177 12.17 -2.54 2.34
N TRP A 178 10.87 -2.45 2.09
CA TRP A 178 9.88 -2.01 3.05
C TRP A 178 9.03 -3.18 3.56
N ARG A 179 8.97 -3.42 4.88
CA ARG A 179 8.25 -4.57 5.46
C ARG A 179 6.77 -4.53 5.08
N VAL A 180 6.24 -5.65 4.57
CA VAL A 180 4.80 -5.82 4.32
C VAL A 180 4.21 -7.09 4.93
N ALA A 181 5.05 -8.03 5.39
CA ALA A 181 4.62 -9.13 6.24
C ALA A 181 5.67 -9.54 7.28
N GLY A 182 5.21 -10.21 8.34
CA GLY A 182 6.01 -10.64 9.49
C GLY A 182 6.18 -9.55 10.57
N PRO A 183 6.63 -9.94 11.77
CA PRO A 183 6.94 -9.00 12.86
C PRO A 183 8.21 -8.20 12.56
N VAL A 184 8.37 -7.03 13.19
CA VAL A 184 9.50 -6.11 12.95
C VAL A 184 10.88 -6.72 13.19
N ASN A 185 10.99 -7.71 14.09
CA ASN A 185 12.24 -8.40 14.42
C ASN A 185 12.52 -9.65 13.57
N ALA A 186 11.56 -10.10 12.76
CA ALA A 186 11.72 -11.19 11.80
C ALA A 186 10.74 -11.03 10.60
N PRO A 187 10.92 -10.01 9.75
CA PRO A 187 10.01 -9.75 8.64
C PRO A 187 10.08 -10.88 7.59
N SER A 188 8.94 -11.24 7.01
CA SER A 188 8.87 -12.34 6.02
C SER A 188 8.78 -11.87 4.56
N VAL A 189 8.20 -10.69 4.30
CA VAL A 189 8.04 -10.14 2.94
C VAL A 189 8.25 -8.63 2.96
N PHE A 190 8.84 -8.11 1.87
CA PHE A 190 9.17 -6.71 1.67
C PHE A 190 8.77 -6.23 0.26
N LEU A 191 8.55 -4.92 0.12
CA LEU A 191 8.52 -4.24 -1.18
C LEU A 191 9.93 -3.72 -1.52
N GLY A 192 10.47 -4.10 -2.68
CA GLY A 192 11.83 -3.75 -3.08
C GLY A 192 12.81 -4.89 -2.79
N TYR A 193 13.49 -4.85 -1.63
CA TYR A 193 14.64 -5.71 -1.29
C TYR A 193 14.56 -6.23 0.19
N ALA A 194 15.65 -6.67 0.88
CA ALA A 194 16.01 -6.49 2.34
C ALA A 194 17.30 -7.19 2.98
N THR A 195 18.16 -7.99 2.28
CA THR A 195 19.37 -8.74 2.78
C THR A 195 19.93 -9.88 1.86
N THR A 196 20.41 -9.64 0.60
CA THR A 196 21.32 -10.54 -0.20
C THR A 196 22.02 -9.84 -1.36
N SER A 197 21.40 -8.87 -2.07
CA SER A 197 22.26 -7.88 -2.72
C SER A 197 23.12 -7.27 -1.60
N ASN A 198 24.29 -6.75 -1.94
CA ASN A 198 25.14 -6.06 -0.96
C ASN A 198 24.47 -4.83 -0.33
N ARG A 199 23.25 -4.49 -0.80
CA ARG A 199 22.22 -3.85 0.00
C ARG A 199 21.19 -4.89 0.51
N CYS A 200 20.41 -5.59 -0.33
CA CYS A 200 19.21 -6.33 0.12
C CYS A 200 18.48 -7.34 -0.91
N GLN A 201 17.58 -8.42 -0.86
CA GLN A 201 16.73 -9.53 -0.17
C GLN A 201 15.60 -9.45 0.90
N ALA A 202 14.34 -9.79 0.63
CA ALA A 202 13.95 -10.96 -0.16
C ALA A 202 13.20 -10.59 -1.44
N LEU A 203 13.50 -11.36 -2.48
CA LEU A 203 12.73 -11.61 -3.70
C LEU A 203 11.66 -10.56 -4.07
N TYR A 204 11.99 -9.72 -5.06
CA TYR A 204 11.02 -9.03 -5.90
C TYR A 204 11.20 -9.51 -7.34
N ASP A 205 10.25 -10.31 -7.83
CA ASP A 205 10.12 -10.69 -9.24
C ASP A 205 8.68 -10.41 -9.67
N VAL A 206 8.50 -9.35 -10.46
CA VAL A 206 7.19 -8.91 -10.96
C VAL A 206 6.60 -9.85 -12.01
N SER A 207 7.39 -10.73 -12.63
CA SER A 207 6.90 -11.66 -13.65
C SER A 207 6.06 -12.80 -13.07
N LEU A 208 6.18 -13.02 -11.76
CA LEU A 208 5.46 -14.05 -11.01
C LEU A 208 4.30 -13.48 -10.18
N LEU A 209 3.82 -12.28 -10.51
CA LEU A 209 2.78 -11.58 -9.77
C LEU A 209 1.61 -11.15 -10.69
N ASP A 210 0.39 -11.31 -10.21
CA ASP A 210 -0.84 -10.76 -10.82
C ASP A 210 -1.34 -9.57 -10.00
N GLU A 211 -1.87 -8.55 -10.67
CA GLU A 211 -2.49 -7.39 -10.02
C GLU A 211 -4.00 -7.55 -9.92
N PHE A 212 -4.58 -7.17 -8.79
CA PHE A 212 -6.02 -7.10 -8.60
C PHE A 212 -6.44 -5.68 -8.17
N HIS A 213 -7.54 -5.21 -8.73
CA HIS A 213 -8.06 -3.87 -8.48
C HIS A 213 -9.51 -3.95 -8.01
N TRP A 214 -9.79 -3.36 -6.85
CA TRP A 214 -11.15 -3.16 -6.34
C TRP A 214 -11.46 -1.67 -6.36
N GLN A 215 -12.67 -1.32 -6.80
CA GLN A 215 -13.19 0.06 -6.90
C GLN A 215 -14.49 0.18 -6.11
#